data_AF-A0A2J6TGP6-F1
#
_entry.id   AF-A0A2J6TGP6-F1
#
_cell.length_a   1.000
_cell.length_b   1.000
_cell.length_c   1.000
_cell.angle_alpha   90.00
_cell.angle_beta   90.00
_cell.angle_gamma   90.00
#
_symmetry.space_group_name_H-M   'P 1'
#
loop_
_entity.id
_entity.type
_entity.pdbx_description
1 polymer ?
#
loop_
_entity_poly.entity_id
_entity_poly.type
_entity_poly.pdbx_seq_one_letter_code
_entity_poly.pdbx_strand_id
1 'polypeptide(L)'
;MLSFCDGTHRFDSYANIPGPGQALGVEELRVGVLEWPEALLQNAASAQPIREMSLDGLFARPEPHLRVIFAPLDEPTHETVAGLEQLFRHYSVPPGFVSERIQSVTHSFGTNKDSNNWHYSWFHFLCKNITVQHFEGHSPQIINPVIAPGASIHHNQMDWSWIRAGFFLKWFPLSSSYPSNHTCMTLICFGASISLQQRFERLASNSTWRDAVHDPYNLFVIILDELFIQADGLVWSLSDVFRAIEEKTLDRAHSRDYSDQLDFVGLHNVAKHIIYLKEGSDAILLTVENMLAHHKYLLEMAGPSSTEAMEATQFRLKYKQGLFHSVNLRLRSLEKRMQNIINLSFNLVTQQDSRVMQRDSDSMKTIAAMTLFFLPISTTATIFGSQFFSFDSTGGHIRVSTTFWLFWVISIPLTATVAILWYLYNGRSVRRSNPGH
;
A
#
# COMPACT_ATOMS: atom_id res chain seq x y z
N MET A 1 -29.55 18.29 26.93
CA MET A 1 -28.24 18.96 26.84
C MET A 1 -28.04 19.33 25.38
N LEU A 2 -27.81 20.61 25.06
CA LEU A 2 -27.44 21.03 23.71
C LEU A 2 -26.15 20.31 23.32
N SER A 3 -26.17 19.54 22.23
CA SER A 3 -24.96 19.01 21.61
C SER A 3 -24.09 20.20 21.19
N PHE A 4 -22.91 20.37 21.77
CA PHE A 4 -21.97 21.44 21.42
C PHE A 4 -21.52 21.38 19.95
N CYS A 5 -21.75 20.25 19.27
CA CYS A 5 -21.54 20.09 17.84
C CYS A 5 -22.88 20.00 17.12
N ASP A 6 -23.02 20.76 16.03
CA ASP A 6 -24.22 20.87 15.20
C ASP A 6 -24.55 19.54 14.49
N GLY A 7 -25.12 18.60 15.24
CA GLY A 7 -25.22 17.19 14.87
C GLY A 7 -26.21 16.91 13.75
N THR A 8 -27.28 17.71 13.65
CA THR A 8 -28.31 17.60 12.61
C THR A 8 -27.76 17.94 11.22
N HIS A 9 -26.97 19.01 11.12
CA HIS A 9 -26.35 19.43 9.86
C HIS A 9 -25.44 18.35 9.24
N ARG A 10 -24.84 17.48 10.07
CA ARG A 10 -23.96 16.40 9.60
C ARG A 10 -24.72 15.27 8.90
N PHE A 11 -25.90 14.91 9.40
CA PHE A 11 -26.76 13.93 8.72
C PHE A 11 -27.31 14.51 7.42
N ASP A 12 -27.71 15.78 7.41
CA ASP A 12 -28.16 16.45 6.18
C ASP A 12 -27.02 16.52 5.15
N SER A 13 -25.80 16.83 5.61
CA SER A 13 -24.61 16.81 4.75
C SER A 13 -24.37 15.41 4.17
N TYR A 14 -24.52 14.36 4.96
CA TYR A 14 -24.38 12.97 4.52
C TYR A 14 -25.41 12.61 3.45
N ALA A 15 -26.69 12.91 3.70
CA ALA A 15 -27.80 12.61 2.82
C ALA A 15 -27.69 13.32 1.46
N ASN A 16 -27.05 14.49 1.42
CA ASN A 16 -26.90 15.31 0.22
C ASN A 16 -25.68 14.95 -0.64
N ILE A 17 -24.75 14.10 -0.18
CA ILE A 17 -23.53 13.75 -0.93
C ILE A 17 -23.78 13.17 -2.33
N PRO A 18 -24.77 12.27 -2.54
CA PRO A 18 -25.07 11.75 -3.88
C PRO A 18 -25.49 12.84 -4.89
N GLY A 19 -25.96 14.00 -4.42
CA GLY A 19 -26.49 15.07 -5.29
C GLY A 19 -27.90 14.77 -5.83
N PRO A 20 -28.45 15.64 -6.70
CA PRO A 20 -29.76 15.44 -7.31
C PRO A 20 -29.67 14.41 -8.45
N GLY A 21 -29.82 13.13 -8.11
CA GLY A 21 -29.90 12.01 -9.07
C GLY A 21 -31.30 11.42 -9.13
N GLN A 22 -31.65 10.79 -10.27
CA GLN A 22 -32.92 10.10 -10.44
C GLN A 22 -32.92 8.87 -9.51
N ALA A 23 -33.79 8.86 -8.51
CA ALA A 23 -34.04 7.69 -7.67
C ALA A 23 -34.65 6.58 -8.56
N LEU A 24 -33.80 5.84 -9.26
CA LEU A 24 -34.13 4.50 -9.75
C LEU A 24 -34.63 3.73 -8.53
N GLY A 25 -35.81 3.11 -8.64
CA GLY A 25 -36.64 2.66 -7.52
C GLY A 25 -35.81 2.18 -6.33
N VAL A 26 -35.91 2.88 -5.21
CA VAL A 26 -35.11 2.64 -4.01
C VAL A 26 -35.35 1.19 -3.58
N GLU A 27 -34.43 0.29 -3.91
CA GLU A 27 -34.44 -1.03 -3.32
C GLU A 27 -34.25 -0.84 -1.82
N GLU A 28 -35.16 -1.41 -1.04
CA GLU A 28 -35.12 -1.33 0.41
C GLU A 28 -33.80 -1.90 0.91
N LEU A 29 -33.01 -1.12 1.67
CA LEU A 29 -31.72 -1.56 2.18
C LEU A 29 -31.89 -2.86 2.97
N ARG A 30 -31.15 -3.89 2.57
CA ARG A 30 -31.13 -5.18 3.27
C ARG A 30 -29.87 -5.32 4.10
N VAL A 31 -30.01 -6.00 5.23
CA VAL A 31 -28.93 -6.24 6.18
C VAL A 31 -28.93 -7.69 6.62
N GLY A 32 -27.74 -8.25 6.79
CA GLY A 32 -27.55 -9.56 7.40
C GLY A 32 -27.59 -9.43 8.91
N VAL A 33 -28.45 -10.20 9.59
CA VAL A 33 -28.65 -10.08 11.05
C VAL A 33 -28.40 -11.42 11.73
N LEU A 34 -27.68 -11.34 12.84
CA LEU A 34 -27.36 -12.45 13.72
C LEU A 34 -27.79 -12.11 15.15
N GLU A 35 -28.63 -12.95 15.76
CA GLU A 35 -29.26 -12.66 17.06
C GLU A 35 -29.09 -13.80 18.06
N TRP A 36 -28.88 -13.42 19.33
CA TRP A 36 -28.86 -14.31 20.49
C TRP A 36 -30.04 -13.98 21.41
N PRO A 37 -31.17 -14.68 21.28
CA PRO A 37 -32.36 -14.40 22.08
C PRO A 37 -32.18 -14.77 23.57
N GLU A 38 -33.00 -14.19 24.43
CA GLU A 38 -33.02 -14.40 25.90
C GLU A 38 -33.11 -15.87 26.32
N ALA A 39 -33.80 -16.70 25.54
CA ALA A 39 -33.88 -18.14 25.76
C ALA A 39 -32.50 -18.85 25.75
N LEU A 40 -31.46 -18.29 25.11
CA LEU A 40 -30.11 -18.88 25.04
C LEU A 40 -29.27 -18.72 26.31
N LEU A 41 -29.69 -17.84 27.23
CA LEU A 41 -29.08 -17.76 28.55
C LEU A 41 -29.54 -18.93 29.43
N GLN A 42 -30.76 -19.41 29.21
CA GLN A 42 -31.40 -20.44 30.04
C GLN A 42 -31.24 -21.86 29.46
N ASN A 43 -31.16 -22.00 28.14
CA ASN A 43 -31.02 -23.29 27.44
C ASN A 43 -29.78 -23.35 26.54
N ALA A 44 -29.23 -24.54 26.33
CA ALA A 44 -28.11 -24.81 25.41
C ALA A 44 -28.52 -24.80 23.92
N ALA A 45 -29.42 -23.89 23.52
CA ALA A 45 -29.79 -23.73 22.12
C ALA A 45 -28.69 -22.95 21.36
N SER A 46 -28.54 -23.21 20.07
CA SER A 46 -27.62 -22.48 19.19
C SER A 46 -28.25 -21.17 18.72
N ALA A 47 -27.43 -20.13 18.54
CA ALA A 47 -27.91 -18.93 17.85
C ALA A 47 -28.23 -19.23 16.38
N GLN A 48 -29.14 -18.44 15.81
CA GLN A 48 -29.62 -18.66 14.44
C GLN A 48 -28.55 -18.26 13.42
N PRO A 49 -28.51 -18.84 12.21
CA PRO A 49 -27.58 -18.38 11.17
C PRO A 49 -27.89 -16.93 10.75
N ILE A 50 -26.97 -16.28 10.03
CA ILE A 50 -27.19 -14.94 9.47
C ILE A 50 -28.44 -14.95 8.58
N ARG A 51 -29.33 -13.98 8.78
CA ARG A 51 -30.55 -13.80 7.99
C ARG A 51 -30.55 -12.45 7.32
N GLU A 52 -30.70 -12.44 6.01
CA GLU A 52 -30.96 -11.24 5.23
C GLU A 52 -32.40 -10.74 5.45
N MET A 53 -32.54 -9.53 5.95
CA MET A 53 -33.85 -8.91 6.21
C MET A 53 -33.85 -7.43 5.84
N SER A 54 -35.06 -6.89 5.66
CA SER A 54 -35.25 -5.47 5.43
C SER A 54 -35.22 -4.66 6.74
N LEU A 55 -35.05 -3.35 6.64
CA LEU A 55 -34.99 -2.48 7.82
C LEU A 55 -36.31 -2.49 8.61
N ASP A 56 -37.47 -2.43 7.93
CA ASP A 56 -38.77 -2.51 8.59
C ASP A 56 -38.92 -3.84 9.35
N GLY A 57 -38.48 -4.94 8.72
CA GLY A 57 -38.46 -6.27 9.34
C GLY A 57 -37.53 -6.34 10.55
N LEU A 58 -36.38 -5.66 10.51
CA LEU A 58 -35.43 -5.57 11.62
C LEU A 58 -36.00 -4.74 12.78
N PHE A 59 -36.57 -3.57 12.49
CA PHE A 59 -37.08 -2.63 13.49
C PHE A 59 -38.31 -3.15 14.22
N ALA A 60 -39.07 -4.05 13.59
CA ALA A 60 -40.21 -4.72 14.21
C ALA A 60 -39.82 -5.84 15.20
N ARG A 61 -38.56 -6.28 15.23
CA ARG A 61 -38.11 -7.38 16.11
C ARG A 61 -37.82 -6.89 17.52
N PRO A 62 -38.13 -7.69 18.56
CA PRO A 62 -37.76 -7.38 19.93
C PRO A 62 -36.23 -7.31 20.07
N GLU A 63 -35.74 -6.56 21.05
CA GLU A 63 -34.31 -6.44 21.33
C GLU A 63 -33.78 -7.73 21.99
N PRO A 64 -32.83 -8.46 21.36
CA PRO A 64 -32.17 -9.61 21.97
C PRO A 64 -31.04 -9.16 22.91
N HIS A 65 -30.40 -10.11 23.64
CA HIS A 65 -29.23 -9.78 24.46
C HIS A 65 -28.04 -9.32 23.63
N LEU A 66 -27.85 -9.97 22.49
CA LEU A 66 -26.84 -9.61 21.52
C LEU A 66 -27.43 -9.68 20.12
N ARG A 67 -27.22 -8.60 19.37
CA ARG A 67 -27.50 -8.48 17.94
C ARG A 67 -26.24 -8.04 17.23
N VAL A 68 -25.87 -8.74 16.17
CA VAL A 68 -24.84 -8.30 15.23
C VAL A 68 -25.50 -8.06 13.88
N ILE A 69 -25.31 -6.86 13.33
CA ILE A 69 -25.88 -6.42 12.06
C ILE A 69 -24.74 -6.22 11.08
N PHE A 70 -24.80 -6.89 9.94
CA PHE A 70 -23.91 -6.72 8.81
C PHE A 70 -24.62 -5.84 7.79
N ALA A 71 -24.23 -4.58 7.75
CA ALA A 71 -24.73 -3.61 6.79
C ALA A 71 -23.74 -3.46 5.63
N PRO A 72 -24.20 -2.99 4.45
CA PRO A 72 -23.31 -2.48 3.42
C PRO A 72 -22.35 -1.42 3.97
N LEU A 73 -21.30 -1.12 3.20
CA LEU A 73 -20.39 -0.04 3.57
C LEU A 73 -21.20 1.25 3.76
N ASP A 74 -20.87 2.03 4.79
CA ASP A 74 -21.55 3.26 5.20
C ASP A 74 -21.27 4.44 4.24
N GLU A 75 -21.10 4.15 2.95
CA GLU A 75 -20.96 5.13 1.90
C GLU A 75 -22.33 5.67 1.45
N PRO A 76 -22.48 7.01 1.39
CA PRO A 76 -23.72 7.64 0.94
C PRO A 76 -23.80 7.55 -0.59
N THR A 77 -24.39 6.48 -1.10
CA THR A 77 -24.74 6.33 -2.52
C THR A 77 -26.24 6.55 -2.72
N HIS A 78 -26.70 6.81 -3.95
CA HIS A 78 -28.13 6.95 -4.23
C HIS A 78 -28.96 5.74 -3.78
N GLU A 79 -28.38 4.54 -3.81
CA GLU A 79 -29.05 3.29 -3.46
C GLU A 79 -29.09 3.07 -1.94
N THR A 80 -28.02 3.44 -1.22
CA THR A 80 -27.86 3.07 0.20
C THR A 80 -28.22 4.19 1.18
N VAL A 81 -28.15 5.47 0.77
CA VAL A 81 -28.17 6.61 1.68
C VAL A 81 -29.44 6.68 2.54
N ALA A 82 -30.61 6.44 1.96
CA ALA A 82 -31.89 6.53 2.67
C ALA A 82 -32.02 5.44 3.75
N GLY A 83 -31.65 4.20 3.41
CA GLY A 83 -31.67 3.09 4.36
C GLY A 83 -30.61 3.24 5.46
N LEU A 84 -29.41 3.70 5.11
CA LEU A 84 -28.35 3.95 6.09
C LEU A 84 -28.76 5.05 7.07
N GLU A 85 -29.43 6.11 6.60
CA GLU A 85 -29.96 7.16 7.46
C GLU A 85 -31.02 6.63 8.44
N GLN A 86 -31.95 5.80 7.96
CA GLN A 86 -32.94 5.14 8.83
C GLN A 86 -32.26 4.28 9.90
N LEU A 87 -31.25 3.50 9.52
CA LEU A 87 -30.48 2.66 10.43
C LEU A 87 -29.74 3.50 11.48
N PHE A 88 -29.09 4.58 11.07
CA PHE A 88 -28.38 5.49 11.97
C PHE A 88 -29.34 6.13 12.98
N ARG A 89 -30.51 6.61 12.52
CA ARG A 89 -31.53 7.21 13.38
C ARG A 89 -32.10 6.18 14.36
N HIS A 90 -32.44 4.98 13.89
CA HIS A 90 -33.02 3.92 14.73
C HIS A 90 -32.08 3.52 15.87
N TYR A 91 -30.80 3.28 15.58
CA TYR A 91 -29.82 2.87 16.59
C TYR A 91 -29.16 4.03 17.34
N SER A 92 -29.51 5.28 17.00
CA SER A 92 -28.93 6.49 17.60
C SER A 92 -27.41 6.59 17.37
N VAL A 93 -26.97 6.26 16.16
CA VAL A 93 -25.55 6.38 15.76
C VAL A 93 -25.11 7.85 15.89
N PRO A 94 -23.99 8.14 16.58
CA PRO A 94 -23.53 9.51 16.78
C PRO A 94 -23.17 10.24 15.47
N PRO A 95 -23.40 11.57 15.36
CA PRO A 95 -22.97 12.36 14.21
C PRO A 95 -21.46 12.29 13.94
N GLY A 96 -20.66 12.01 14.97
CA GLY A 96 -19.21 11.81 14.86
C GLY A 96 -18.86 10.67 13.92
N PHE A 97 -19.54 9.52 14.05
CA PHE A 97 -19.36 8.35 13.16
C PHE A 97 -19.57 8.75 11.69
N VAL A 98 -20.67 9.44 11.40
CA VAL A 98 -20.97 9.88 10.04
C VAL A 98 -19.95 10.91 9.53
N SER A 99 -19.54 11.85 10.40
CA SER A 99 -18.57 12.89 10.06
C SER A 99 -17.20 12.30 9.70
N GLU A 100 -16.78 11.25 10.41
CA GLU A 100 -15.54 10.52 10.17
C GLU A 100 -15.53 9.88 8.77
N ARG A 101 -16.65 9.29 8.35
CA ARG A 101 -16.80 8.75 6.99
C ARG A 101 -16.72 9.83 5.92
N ILE A 102 -17.46 10.93 6.08
CA ILE A 102 -17.47 12.05 5.12
C ILE A 102 -16.06 12.62 4.92
N GLN A 103 -15.29 12.72 6.01
CA GLN A 103 -13.93 13.27 6.00
C GLN A 103 -12.86 12.23 5.64
N SER A 104 -13.24 10.95 5.48
CA SER A 104 -12.33 9.84 5.22
C SER A 104 -11.16 9.78 6.21
N VAL A 105 -11.45 9.92 7.50
CA VAL A 105 -10.41 9.87 8.53
C VAL A 105 -9.75 8.50 8.57
N THR A 106 -8.42 8.46 8.68
CA THR A 106 -7.67 7.20 8.77
C THR A 106 -7.74 6.61 10.19
N HIS A 107 -7.87 7.45 11.22
CA HIS A 107 -7.92 7.05 12.62
C HIS A 107 -8.99 7.85 13.39
N SER A 108 -9.80 7.12 14.15
CA SER A 108 -10.69 7.64 15.20
C SER A 108 -11.07 6.49 16.14
N PHE A 109 -11.22 6.77 17.43
CA PHE A 109 -11.95 5.89 18.34
C PHE A 109 -12.88 6.76 19.17
N GLY A 110 -14.17 6.71 18.85
CA GLY A 110 -15.19 7.52 19.50
C GLY A 110 -15.91 6.74 20.57
N THR A 111 -16.22 7.39 21.69
CA THR A 111 -17.09 6.85 22.72
C THR A 111 -18.08 7.92 23.17
N ASN A 112 -19.27 7.47 23.58
CA ASN A 112 -20.29 8.38 24.09
C ASN A 112 -21.17 7.65 25.12
N LYS A 113 -21.80 8.42 25.99
CA LYS A 113 -22.83 7.97 26.91
C LYS A 113 -24.03 8.90 26.81
N ASP A 114 -25.21 8.35 26.56
CA ASP A 114 -26.44 9.13 26.52
C ASP A 114 -27.08 9.24 27.91
N SER A 115 -27.97 10.22 28.06
CA SER A 115 -28.84 10.48 29.19
C SER A 115 -29.60 9.25 29.70
N ASN A 116 -29.93 8.32 28.81
CA ASN A 116 -30.60 7.05 29.13
C ASN A 116 -29.63 5.94 29.57
N ASN A 117 -28.37 6.27 29.90
CA ASN A 117 -27.29 5.34 30.25
C ASN A 117 -26.91 4.32 29.16
N TRP A 118 -27.29 4.56 27.91
CA TRP A 118 -26.73 3.79 26.80
C TRP A 118 -25.28 4.21 26.55
N HIS A 119 -24.42 3.22 26.37
CA HIS A 119 -23.03 3.41 26.02
C HIS A 119 -22.82 3.12 24.54
N TYR A 120 -21.93 3.88 23.94
CA TYR A 120 -21.58 3.81 22.52
C TYR A 120 -20.07 3.78 22.36
N SER A 121 -19.58 2.98 21.43
CA SER A 121 -18.19 3.01 20.99
C SER A 121 -18.11 2.71 19.50
N TRP A 122 -17.25 3.41 18.78
CA TRP A 122 -17.12 3.22 17.34
C TRP A 122 -15.72 3.55 16.84
N PHE A 123 -15.39 2.97 15.69
CA PHE A 123 -14.21 3.35 14.92
C PHE A 123 -14.39 2.97 13.45
N HIS A 124 -13.59 3.63 12.61
CA HIS A 124 -13.45 3.29 11.21
C HIS A 124 -12.11 2.59 10.97
N PHE A 125 -12.11 1.66 10.04
CA PHE A 125 -10.90 1.04 9.52
C PHE A 125 -10.72 1.45 8.07
N LEU A 126 -9.55 2.02 7.77
CA LEU A 126 -9.12 2.36 6.43
C LEU A 126 -7.71 1.82 6.22
N CYS A 127 -7.58 0.82 5.35
CA CYS A 127 -6.29 0.24 5.01
C CYS A 127 -6.18 0.09 3.49
N LYS A 128 -4.98 0.29 2.96
CA LYS A 128 -4.75 0.16 1.54
C LYS A 128 -4.85 -1.30 1.13
N ASN A 129 -5.71 -1.60 0.16
CA ASN A 129 -5.75 -2.93 -0.43
C ASN A 129 -4.65 -3.07 -1.50
N ILE A 130 -4.16 -4.29 -1.68
CA ILE A 130 -3.13 -4.64 -2.64
C ILE A 130 -3.50 -5.97 -3.27
N THR A 131 -3.72 -5.98 -4.57
CA THR A 131 -3.94 -7.22 -5.31
C THR A 131 -2.63 -7.67 -5.95
N VAL A 132 -2.17 -8.87 -5.57
CA VAL A 132 -0.95 -9.47 -6.13
C VAL A 132 -1.31 -10.67 -6.98
N GLN A 133 -0.86 -10.67 -8.24
CA GLN A 133 -1.01 -11.80 -9.15
C GLN A 133 0.30 -12.56 -9.26
N HIS A 134 0.20 -13.89 -9.15
CA HIS A 134 1.29 -14.82 -9.38
C HIS A 134 1.11 -15.42 -10.78
N PHE A 135 2.10 -15.23 -11.65
CA PHE A 135 2.11 -15.81 -12.99
C PHE A 135 3.12 -16.95 -13.02
N GLU A 136 2.80 -18.06 -13.70
CA GLU A 136 3.73 -19.17 -13.84
C GLU A 136 5.04 -18.69 -14.51
N GLY A 137 6.17 -18.98 -13.87
CA GLY A 137 7.50 -18.60 -14.36
C GLY A 137 7.87 -17.12 -14.27
N HIS A 138 7.02 -16.25 -13.70
CA HIS A 138 7.32 -14.82 -13.56
C HIS A 138 7.27 -14.36 -12.10
N SER A 139 7.96 -13.27 -11.80
CA SER A 139 7.92 -12.63 -10.47
C SER A 139 6.51 -12.12 -10.16
N PRO A 140 6.06 -12.19 -8.89
CA PRO A 140 4.76 -11.67 -8.48
C PRO A 140 4.68 -10.16 -8.78
N GLN A 141 3.52 -9.71 -9.25
CA GLN A 141 3.29 -8.32 -9.60
C GLN A 141 2.03 -7.77 -8.93
N ILE A 142 2.10 -6.50 -8.54
CA ILE A 142 0.94 -5.75 -8.08
C ILE A 142 0.10 -5.41 -9.31
N ILE A 143 -1.18 -5.74 -9.26
CA ILE A 143 -2.15 -5.47 -10.32
C ILE A 143 -3.27 -4.58 -9.82
N ASN A 144 -3.80 -3.74 -10.70
CA ASN A 144 -5.01 -2.98 -10.43
C ASN A 144 -6.24 -3.78 -10.90
N PRO A 145 -7.13 -4.22 -9.98
CA PRO A 145 -8.29 -5.04 -10.35
C PRO A 145 -9.34 -4.30 -11.19
N VAL A 146 -9.28 -2.96 -11.29
CA VAL A 146 -10.28 -2.12 -11.98
C VAL A 146 -9.94 -1.89 -13.47
N ILE A 147 -8.83 -2.43 -13.97
CA ILE A 147 -8.42 -2.25 -15.36
C ILE A 147 -9.00 -3.35 -16.25
N ALA A 148 -9.73 -2.96 -17.30
CA ALA A 148 -10.28 -3.86 -18.31
C ALA A 148 -9.19 -4.70 -19.02
N PRO A 149 -9.49 -5.95 -19.44
CA PRO A 149 -8.54 -6.77 -20.19
C PRO A 149 -8.13 -6.06 -21.49
N GLY A 150 -6.85 -5.69 -21.60
CA GLY A 150 -6.27 -5.03 -22.78
C GLY A 150 -5.67 -3.64 -22.55
N ALA A 151 -5.73 -3.05 -21.36
CA ALA A 151 -5.03 -1.79 -21.11
C ALA A 151 -3.51 -1.99 -20.99
N SER A 152 -2.73 -1.03 -21.48
CA SER A 152 -1.27 -1.09 -21.48
C SER A 152 -0.70 -1.19 -20.06
N ILE A 153 0.41 -1.94 -19.92
CA ILE A 153 1.16 -2.18 -18.66
C ILE A 153 1.48 -0.88 -17.89
N HIS A 154 1.49 0.27 -18.58
CA HIS A 154 1.71 1.60 -18.00
C HIS A 154 0.56 2.13 -17.12
N HIS A 155 -0.65 1.55 -17.16
CA HIS A 155 -1.79 1.99 -16.34
C HIS A 155 -1.93 1.24 -15.01
N ASN A 156 -1.07 0.26 -14.73
CA ASN A 156 -1.13 -0.62 -13.56
C ASN A 156 -0.75 0.06 -12.22
N GLN A 157 -0.52 1.38 -12.22
CA GLN A 157 -0.04 2.19 -11.09
C GLN A 157 -1.15 2.73 -10.16
N MET A 158 -2.40 2.45 -10.52
CA MET A 158 -3.59 3.11 -9.99
C MET A 158 -4.52 2.14 -9.25
N ASP A 159 -3.98 1.21 -8.46
CA ASP A 159 -4.84 0.49 -7.53
C ASP A 159 -5.43 1.53 -6.56
N TRP A 160 -6.73 1.80 -6.69
CA TRP A 160 -7.51 2.68 -5.80
C TRP A 160 -8.34 1.89 -4.80
N SER A 161 -8.19 0.57 -4.73
CA SER A 161 -8.96 -0.25 -3.80
C SER A 161 -8.49 -0.04 -2.37
N TRP A 162 -9.44 0.10 -1.45
CA TRP A 162 -9.20 0.28 -0.02
C TRP A 162 -10.06 -0.73 0.72
N ILE A 163 -9.51 -1.33 1.77
CA ILE A 163 -10.30 -2.05 2.75
C ILE A 163 -10.91 -0.98 3.67
N ARG A 164 -12.22 -0.86 3.61
CA ARG A 164 -13.01 0.09 4.40
C ARG A 164 -14.02 -0.68 5.23
N ALA A 165 -14.07 -0.37 6.51
CA ALA A 165 -15.14 -0.84 7.39
C ALA A 165 -15.44 0.20 8.46
N GLY A 166 -16.66 0.19 8.97
CA GLY A 166 -17.09 0.97 10.12
C GLY A 166 -17.69 0.04 11.16
N PHE A 167 -17.33 0.22 12.43
CA PHE A 167 -17.86 -0.61 13.52
C PHE A 167 -18.49 0.30 14.57
N PHE A 168 -19.76 0.03 14.87
CA PHE A 168 -20.53 0.76 15.88
C PHE A 168 -21.09 -0.22 16.90
N LEU A 169 -20.76 -0.01 18.17
CA LEU A 169 -21.21 -0.81 19.28
C LEU A 169 -22.08 0.03 20.21
N LYS A 170 -23.31 -0.42 20.46
CA LYS A 170 -24.25 0.14 21.42
C LYS A 170 -24.58 -0.92 22.46
N TRP A 171 -24.50 -0.56 23.73
CA TRP A 171 -24.88 -1.49 24.80
C TRP A 171 -25.44 -0.76 26.03
N PHE A 172 -26.25 -1.49 26.79
CA PHE A 172 -26.68 -1.07 28.11
C PHE A 172 -25.81 -1.77 29.17
N PRO A 173 -25.16 -1.04 30.10
CA PRO A 173 -24.26 -1.63 31.07
C PRO A 173 -25.03 -2.44 32.12
N LEU A 174 -24.51 -3.60 32.49
CA LEU A 174 -25.04 -4.40 33.59
C LEU A 174 -24.69 -3.71 34.92
N SER A 175 -25.68 -3.10 35.60
CA SER A 175 -25.46 -2.39 36.86
C SER A 175 -26.44 -2.85 37.94
N SER A 176 -25.93 -3.07 39.15
CA SER A 176 -26.71 -3.41 40.34
C SER A 176 -27.72 -2.34 40.76
N SER A 177 -27.57 -1.11 40.24
CA SER A 177 -28.43 0.03 40.55
C SER A 177 -29.72 0.10 39.73
N TYR A 178 -29.85 -0.72 38.67
CA TYR A 178 -31.03 -0.74 37.80
C TYR A 178 -31.70 -2.13 37.81
N PRO A 179 -33.01 -2.21 38.12
CA PRO A 179 -33.71 -3.49 38.33
C PRO A 179 -34.04 -4.25 37.03
N SER A 180 -33.67 -3.73 35.85
CA SER A 180 -33.90 -4.41 34.58
C SER A 180 -32.78 -5.44 34.32
N ASN A 181 -33.12 -6.73 34.44
CA ASN A 181 -32.26 -7.85 34.01
C ASN A 181 -32.01 -7.90 32.48
N HIS A 182 -32.46 -6.91 31.72
CA HIS A 182 -32.32 -6.86 30.28
C HIS A 182 -31.01 -6.18 29.90
N THR A 183 -29.99 -6.98 29.59
CA THR A 183 -28.86 -6.50 28.80
C THR A 183 -29.24 -6.53 27.34
N CYS A 184 -29.00 -5.42 26.64
CA CYS A 184 -29.18 -5.34 25.20
C CYS A 184 -27.89 -4.77 24.61
N MET A 185 -27.35 -5.49 23.62
CA MET A 185 -26.14 -5.14 22.91
C MET A 185 -26.39 -5.25 21.42
N THR A 186 -26.04 -4.19 20.69
CA THR A 186 -26.09 -4.17 19.23
C THR A 186 -24.73 -3.75 18.69
N LEU A 187 -24.12 -4.63 17.90
CA LEU A 187 -22.95 -4.32 17.08
C LEU A 187 -23.40 -4.18 15.63
N ILE A 188 -23.04 -3.08 14.98
CA ILE A 188 -23.25 -2.88 13.55
C ILE A 188 -21.89 -2.83 12.87
N CYS A 189 -21.71 -3.71 11.91
CA CYS A 189 -20.51 -3.82 11.08
C CYS A 189 -20.85 -3.35 9.66
N PHE A 190 -20.40 -2.16 9.29
CA PHE A 190 -20.53 -1.59 7.96
C PHE A 190 -19.36 -2.04 7.09
N GLY A 191 -19.63 -2.67 5.95
CA GLY A 191 -18.58 -3.15 5.04
C GLY A 191 -17.75 -4.31 5.61
N ALA A 192 -18.36 -5.14 6.47
CA ALA A 192 -17.70 -6.30 7.05
C ALA A 192 -17.22 -7.29 5.98
N SER A 193 -16.00 -7.81 6.10
CA SER A 193 -15.51 -8.88 5.23
C SER A 193 -16.32 -10.17 5.42
N ILE A 194 -16.40 -11.00 4.37
CA ILE A 194 -17.06 -12.31 4.43
C ILE A 194 -16.41 -13.18 5.53
N SER A 195 -15.08 -13.12 5.65
CA SER A 195 -14.34 -13.79 6.72
C SER A 195 -14.83 -13.37 8.11
N LEU A 196 -15.05 -12.07 8.35
CA LEU A 196 -15.58 -11.55 9.62
C LEU A 196 -16.99 -12.08 9.90
N GLN A 197 -17.87 -12.10 8.90
CA GLN A 197 -19.22 -12.66 9.03
C GLN A 197 -19.16 -14.13 9.47
N GLN A 198 -18.31 -14.93 8.83
CA GLN A 198 -18.08 -16.33 9.19
C GLN A 198 -17.49 -16.51 10.60
N ARG A 199 -16.72 -15.54 11.12
CA ARG A 199 -16.25 -15.60 12.52
C ARG A 199 -17.41 -15.45 13.51
N PHE A 200 -18.33 -14.52 13.23
CA PHE A 200 -19.51 -14.32 14.07
C PHE A 200 -20.52 -15.47 13.95
N GLU A 201 -20.68 -16.08 12.78
CA GLU A 201 -21.47 -17.32 12.66
C GLU A 201 -20.88 -18.46 13.50
N ARG A 202 -19.54 -18.61 13.52
CA ARG A 202 -18.89 -19.56 14.42
C ARG A 202 -19.09 -19.20 15.89
N LEU A 203 -19.06 -17.92 16.24
CA LEU A 203 -19.38 -17.47 17.60
C LEU A 203 -20.81 -17.85 17.99
N ALA A 204 -21.77 -17.76 17.07
CA ALA A 204 -23.17 -18.15 17.30
C ALA A 204 -23.33 -19.64 17.65
N SER A 205 -22.40 -20.48 17.20
CA SER A 205 -22.39 -21.92 17.51
C SER A 205 -21.72 -22.28 18.84
N ASN A 206 -21.04 -21.34 19.52
CA ASN A 206 -20.24 -21.61 20.71
C ASN A 206 -20.72 -20.79 21.92
N SER A 207 -20.74 -21.36 23.13
CA SER A 207 -21.14 -20.66 24.36
C SER A 207 -20.26 -19.47 24.77
N THR A 208 -19.11 -19.26 24.11
CA THR A 208 -18.19 -18.14 24.37
C THR A 208 -18.77 -16.76 24.07
N TRP A 209 -19.88 -16.65 23.33
CA TRP A 209 -20.58 -15.36 23.14
C TRP A 209 -21.03 -14.73 24.47
N ARG A 210 -21.20 -15.54 25.53
CA ARG A 210 -21.57 -15.07 26.86
C ARG A 210 -20.51 -14.15 27.48
N ASP A 211 -19.23 -14.32 27.12
CA ASP A 211 -18.16 -13.38 27.51
C ASP A 211 -18.47 -11.96 27.04
N ALA A 212 -19.09 -11.81 25.87
CA ALA A 212 -19.47 -10.51 25.33
C ALA A 212 -20.61 -9.84 26.14
N VAL A 213 -21.47 -10.62 26.80
CA VAL A 213 -22.51 -10.06 27.68
C VAL A 213 -21.91 -9.44 28.95
N HIS A 214 -20.85 -10.06 29.48
CA HIS A 214 -20.10 -9.52 30.62
C HIS A 214 -19.23 -8.34 30.22
N ASP A 215 -18.67 -8.37 29.01
CA ASP A 215 -17.87 -7.29 28.47
C ASP A 215 -18.02 -7.14 26.95
N PRO A 216 -18.73 -6.08 26.50
CA PRO A 216 -18.97 -5.79 25.08
C PRO A 216 -17.71 -5.69 24.21
N TYR A 217 -16.55 -5.32 24.79
CA TYR A 217 -15.33 -5.12 24.03
C TYR A 217 -14.73 -6.42 23.49
N ASN A 218 -15.21 -7.58 23.96
CA ASN A 218 -14.91 -8.87 23.32
C ASN A 218 -15.34 -8.93 21.85
N LEU A 219 -16.39 -8.18 21.45
CA LEU A 219 -16.77 -8.09 20.04
C LEU A 219 -15.70 -7.34 19.22
N PHE A 220 -15.11 -6.28 19.79
CA PHE A 220 -13.97 -5.61 19.17
C PHE A 220 -12.73 -6.49 19.14
N VAL A 221 -12.49 -7.35 20.13
CA VAL A 221 -11.39 -8.33 20.07
C VAL A 221 -11.52 -9.24 18.84
N ILE A 222 -12.73 -9.70 18.50
CA ILE A 222 -12.99 -10.54 17.31
C ILE A 222 -12.73 -9.74 16.02
N ILE A 223 -13.20 -8.50 15.97
CA ILE A 223 -13.00 -7.60 14.83
C ILE A 223 -11.52 -7.30 14.63
N LEU A 224 -10.81 -6.85 15.67
CA LEU A 224 -9.39 -6.50 15.61
C LEU A 224 -8.52 -7.67 15.17
N ASP A 225 -8.87 -8.89 15.55
CA ASP A 225 -8.16 -10.08 15.12
C ASP A 225 -8.32 -10.37 13.62
N GLU A 226 -9.53 -10.18 13.09
CA GLU A 226 -9.79 -10.32 11.64
C GLU A 226 -9.11 -9.21 10.85
N LEU A 227 -9.17 -7.97 11.33
CA LEU A 227 -8.46 -6.83 10.74
C LEU A 227 -6.95 -7.04 10.76
N PHE A 228 -6.40 -7.64 11.82
CA PHE A 228 -4.99 -8.02 11.90
C PHE A 228 -4.63 -9.04 10.82
N ILE A 229 -5.41 -10.11 10.64
CA ILE A 229 -5.15 -11.13 9.61
C ILE A 229 -5.10 -10.49 8.22
N GLN A 230 -6.03 -9.58 7.92
CA GLN A 230 -6.04 -8.87 6.64
C GLN A 230 -4.81 -7.97 6.48
N ALA A 231 -4.49 -7.15 7.49
CA ALA A 231 -3.33 -6.28 7.45
C ALA A 231 -2.01 -7.06 7.32
N ASP A 232 -1.85 -8.15 8.08
CA ASP A 232 -0.67 -9.02 8.04
C ASP A 232 -0.51 -9.66 6.65
N GLY A 233 -1.61 -10.19 6.09
CA GLY A 233 -1.62 -10.78 4.74
C GLY A 233 -1.22 -9.81 3.63
N LEU A 234 -1.66 -8.54 3.72
CA LEU A 234 -1.27 -7.49 2.76
C LEU A 234 0.22 -7.17 2.85
N VAL A 235 0.78 -7.08 4.07
CA VAL A 235 2.21 -6.84 4.26
C VAL A 235 3.05 -8.00 3.73
N TRP A 236 2.62 -9.25 3.95
CA TRP A 236 3.29 -10.43 3.39
C TRP A 236 3.27 -10.43 1.86
N SER A 237 2.09 -10.20 1.27
CA SER A 237 1.93 -10.16 -0.18
C SER A 237 2.84 -9.08 -0.82
N LEU A 238 2.92 -7.90 -0.19
CA LEU A 238 3.81 -6.83 -0.64
C LEU A 238 5.29 -7.20 -0.47
N SER A 239 5.63 -7.88 0.62
CA SER A 239 6.99 -8.37 0.87
C SER A 239 7.44 -9.40 -0.15
N ASP A 240 6.54 -10.25 -0.66
CA ASP A 240 6.85 -11.24 -1.70
C ASP A 240 7.18 -10.56 -3.04
N VAL A 241 6.41 -9.53 -3.42
CA VAL A 241 6.72 -8.69 -4.59
C VAL A 241 8.07 -8.01 -4.43
N PHE A 242 8.32 -7.41 -3.25
CA PHE A 242 9.59 -6.77 -2.98
C PHE A 242 10.77 -7.75 -3.03
N ARG A 243 10.62 -8.96 -2.48
CA ARG A 243 11.67 -9.99 -2.47
C ARG A 243 12.12 -10.32 -3.90
N ALA A 244 11.19 -10.47 -4.84
CA ALA A 244 11.55 -10.77 -6.23
C ALA A 244 12.33 -9.62 -6.90
N ILE A 245 12.03 -8.35 -6.55
CA ILE A 245 12.78 -7.18 -7.05
C ILE A 245 14.16 -7.11 -6.39
N GLU A 246 14.23 -7.38 -5.09
CA GLU A 246 15.46 -7.41 -4.30
C GLU A 246 16.44 -8.45 -4.84
N GLU A 247 15.99 -9.69 -5.07
CA GLU A 247 16.80 -10.78 -5.64
C GLU A 247 17.39 -10.40 -7.00
N LYS A 248 16.56 -9.93 -7.94
CA LYS A 248 17.02 -9.47 -9.26
C LYS A 248 18.05 -8.34 -9.19
N THR A 249 17.87 -7.41 -8.26
CA THR A 249 18.81 -6.29 -8.07
C THR A 249 20.16 -6.77 -7.55
N LEU A 250 20.15 -7.73 -6.62
CA LEU A 250 21.37 -8.31 -6.05
C LEU A 250 22.11 -9.19 -7.08
N ASP A 251 21.39 -9.98 -7.88
CA ASP A 251 21.97 -10.81 -8.94
C ASP A 251 22.68 -9.97 -9.99
N ARG A 252 22.10 -8.82 -10.37
CA ARG A 252 22.76 -7.84 -11.25
C ARG A 252 24.03 -7.26 -10.63
N ALA A 253 23.99 -6.93 -9.33
CA ALA A 253 25.16 -6.41 -8.63
C ALA A 253 26.33 -7.41 -8.65
N HIS A 254 26.02 -8.71 -8.56
CA HIS A 254 27.02 -9.78 -8.58
C HIS A 254 27.54 -10.11 -10.00
N SER A 255 26.63 -10.40 -10.93
CA SER A 255 26.97 -10.86 -12.29
C SER A 255 27.62 -9.79 -13.16
N ARG A 256 27.39 -8.50 -12.86
CA ARG A 256 27.74 -7.35 -13.74
C ARG A 256 27.16 -7.50 -15.15
N ASP A 257 26.12 -8.31 -15.32
CA ASP A 257 25.35 -8.37 -16.55
C ASP A 257 24.33 -7.22 -16.52
N TYR A 258 24.46 -6.32 -17.49
CA TYR A 258 23.64 -5.10 -17.59
C TYR A 258 22.58 -5.22 -18.69
N SER A 259 22.37 -6.43 -19.24
CA SER A 259 21.37 -6.68 -20.28
C SER A 259 19.93 -6.54 -19.76
N ASP A 260 19.67 -6.97 -18.53
CA ASP A 260 18.35 -6.82 -17.89
C ASP A 260 18.14 -5.42 -17.31
N GLN A 261 16.97 -4.83 -17.55
CA GLN A 261 16.60 -3.51 -17.04
C GLN A 261 16.09 -3.62 -15.58
N LEU A 262 16.53 -2.70 -14.72
CA LEU A 262 15.99 -2.58 -13.36
C LEU A 262 14.53 -2.12 -13.41
N ASP A 263 13.67 -2.76 -12.63
CA ASP A 263 12.26 -2.40 -12.51
C ASP A 263 12.03 -1.26 -11.51
N PHE A 264 12.39 -0.04 -11.91
CA PHE A 264 12.16 1.15 -11.10
C PHE A 264 10.68 1.44 -10.85
N VAL A 265 9.80 1.02 -11.77
CA VAL A 265 8.35 1.23 -11.65
C VAL A 265 7.78 0.33 -10.55
N GLY A 266 8.11 -0.96 -10.58
CA GLY A 266 7.76 -1.91 -9.53
C GLY A 266 8.30 -1.47 -8.17
N LEU A 267 9.57 -1.03 -8.13
CA LEU A 267 10.19 -0.54 -6.90
C LEU A 267 9.48 0.70 -6.33
N HIS A 268 9.10 1.66 -7.19
CA HIS A 268 8.31 2.83 -6.79
C HIS A 268 6.90 2.45 -6.30
N ASN A 269 6.22 1.54 -6.98
CA ASN A 269 4.89 1.08 -6.57
C ASN A 269 4.94 0.40 -5.19
N VAL A 270 5.92 -0.48 -4.97
CA VAL A 270 6.13 -1.11 -3.66
C VAL A 270 6.37 -0.05 -2.58
N ALA A 271 7.24 0.93 -2.84
CA ALA A 271 7.51 2.03 -1.92
C ALA A 271 6.23 2.81 -1.55
N LYS A 272 5.41 3.16 -2.55
CA LYS A 272 4.12 3.84 -2.38
C LYS A 272 3.16 3.01 -1.51
N HIS A 273 3.04 1.70 -1.75
CA HIS A 273 2.18 0.84 -0.95
C HIS A 273 2.68 0.64 0.49
N ILE A 274 3.99 0.57 0.72
CA ILE A 274 4.57 0.54 2.07
C ILE A 274 4.14 1.78 2.87
N ILE A 275 4.17 2.96 2.24
CA ILE A 275 3.76 4.22 2.89
C ILE A 275 2.29 4.16 3.32
N TYR A 276 1.38 3.75 2.43
CA TYR A 276 -0.04 3.66 2.79
C TYR A 276 -0.34 2.58 3.84
N LEU A 277 0.30 1.42 3.76
CA LEU A 277 0.13 0.37 4.77
C LEU A 277 0.69 0.81 6.13
N LYS A 278 1.78 1.58 6.13
CA LYS A 278 2.33 2.16 7.36
C LYS A 278 1.37 3.17 7.98
N GLU A 279 0.81 4.07 7.18
CA GLU A 279 -0.22 5.01 7.65
C GLU A 279 -1.42 4.28 8.27
N GLY A 280 -1.99 3.29 7.57
CA GLY A 280 -3.09 2.49 8.08
C GLY A 280 -2.72 1.67 9.33
N SER A 281 -1.49 1.15 9.40
CA SER A 281 -0.99 0.41 10.55
C SER A 281 -0.75 1.29 11.78
N ASP A 282 -0.26 2.52 11.60
CA ASP A 282 -0.11 3.49 12.68
C ASP A 282 -1.50 3.93 13.18
N ALA A 283 -2.45 4.15 12.26
CA ALA A 283 -3.81 4.52 12.57
C ALA A 283 -4.59 3.47 13.39
N ILE A 284 -4.50 2.18 13.02
CA ILE A 284 -5.16 1.11 13.79
C ILE A 284 -4.50 0.93 15.16
N LEU A 285 -3.18 1.12 15.29
CA LEU A 285 -2.50 1.09 16.59
C LEU A 285 -3.03 2.19 17.53
N LEU A 286 -3.15 3.43 17.04
CA LEU A 286 -3.74 4.52 17.80
C LEU A 286 -5.20 4.22 18.19
N THR A 287 -5.96 3.56 17.30
CA THR A 287 -7.35 3.14 17.57
C THR A 287 -7.40 2.14 18.72
N VAL A 288 -6.54 1.12 18.70
CA VAL A 288 -6.46 0.12 19.76
C VAL A 288 -5.94 0.74 21.07
N GLU A 289 -5.02 1.69 21.02
CA GLU A 289 -4.54 2.44 22.19
C GLU A 289 -5.66 3.23 22.88
N ASN A 290 -6.44 3.98 22.11
CA ASN A 290 -7.58 4.73 22.63
C ASN A 290 -8.69 3.80 23.15
N MET A 291 -8.92 2.67 22.46
CA MET A 291 -9.84 1.62 22.92
C MET A 291 -9.40 1.01 24.25
N LEU A 292 -8.11 0.69 24.40
CA LEU A 292 -7.53 0.17 25.64
C LEU A 292 -7.62 1.16 26.80
N ALA A 293 -7.39 2.45 26.52
CA ALA A 293 -7.49 3.52 27.51
C ALA A 293 -8.93 3.67 28.01
N HIS A 294 -9.91 3.69 27.10
CA HIS A 294 -11.31 3.77 27.47
C HIS A 294 -11.80 2.50 28.18
N HIS A 295 -11.40 1.32 27.71
CA HIS A 295 -11.76 0.06 28.35
C HIS A 295 -11.22 -0.02 29.78
N LYS A 296 -10.00 0.47 30.01
CA LYS A 296 -9.43 0.60 31.36
C LYS A 296 -10.27 1.52 32.25
N TYR A 297 -10.75 2.65 31.73
CA TYR A 297 -11.66 3.52 32.47
C TYR A 297 -12.97 2.80 32.84
N LEU A 298 -13.56 2.01 31.93
CA LEU A 298 -14.75 1.21 32.23
C LEU A 298 -14.47 0.16 33.31
N LEU A 299 -13.31 -0.49 33.28
CA LEU A 299 -12.87 -1.45 34.28
C LEU A 299 -12.75 -0.80 35.68
N GLU A 300 -12.20 0.41 35.76
CA GLU A 300 -12.08 1.17 37.02
C GLU A 300 -13.44 1.56 37.60
N MET A 301 -14.48 1.67 36.76
CA MET A 301 -15.86 1.94 37.18
C MET A 301 -16.68 0.68 37.48
N ALA A 302 -16.18 -0.51 37.14
CA ALA A 302 -16.92 -1.75 37.25
C ALA A 302 -17.04 -2.25 38.70
N GLY A 303 -18.15 -2.92 39.01
CA GLY A 303 -18.34 -3.59 40.30
C GLY A 303 -17.57 -4.92 40.39
N PRO A 304 -17.39 -5.48 41.60
CA PRO A 304 -16.51 -6.65 41.84
C PRO A 304 -16.84 -7.90 41.01
N SER A 305 -18.10 -8.08 40.64
CA SER A 305 -18.58 -9.26 39.89
C SER A 305 -18.25 -9.23 38.40
N SER A 306 -17.96 -8.06 37.82
CA SER A 306 -17.66 -7.91 36.40
C SER A 306 -16.15 -7.73 36.12
N THR A 307 -15.37 -7.48 37.17
CA THR A 307 -13.94 -7.17 37.08
C THR A 307 -13.12 -8.29 36.42
N GLU A 308 -13.33 -9.55 36.78
CA GLU A 308 -12.52 -10.68 36.23
C GLU A 308 -12.69 -10.84 34.71
N ALA A 309 -13.94 -10.80 34.22
CA ALA A 309 -14.22 -10.91 32.79
C ALA A 309 -13.65 -9.71 32.01
N MET A 310 -13.77 -8.50 32.57
CA MET A 310 -13.23 -7.29 31.96
C MET A 310 -11.69 -7.26 31.97
N GLU A 311 -11.04 -7.75 33.04
CA GLU A 311 -9.59 -7.91 33.07
C GLU A 311 -9.11 -8.86 31.96
N ALA A 312 -9.81 -9.99 31.76
CA ALA A 312 -9.51 -10.91 30.67
C ALA A 312 -9.63 -10.23 29.29
N THR A 313 -10.67 -9.42 29.06
CA THR A 313 -10.81 -8.62 27.82
C THR A 313 -9.68 -7.61 27.66
N GLN A 314 -9.28 -6.92 28.72
CA GLN A 314 -8.16 -5.97 28.68
C GLN A 314 -6.86 -6.65 28.24
N PHE A 315 -6.58 -7.87 28.74
CA PHE A 315 -5.42 -8.65 28.27
C PHE A 315 -5.55 -9.07 26.81
N ARG A 316 -6.75 -9.48 26.37
CA ARG A 316 -7.02 -9.84 24.96
C ARG A 316 -6.81 -8.64 24.02
N LEU A 317 -7.30 -7.45 24.37
CA LEU A 317 -7.09 -6.22 23.62
C LEU A 317 -5.61 -5.84 23.56
N LYS A 318 -4.88 -5.95 24.68
CA LYS A 318 -3.44 -5.67 24.73
C LYS A 318 -2.65 -6.66 23.85
N TYR A 319 -3.07 -7.91 23.79
CA TYR A 319 -2.51 -8.88 22.86
C TYR A 319 -2.76 -8.47 21.40
N LYS A 320 -3.97 -8.02 21.04
CA LYS A 320 -4.26 -7.50 19.68
C LYS A 320 -3.40 -6.28 19.33
N GLN A 321 -3.16 -5.37 20.28
CA GLN A 321 -2.20 -4.27 20.10
C GLN A 321 -0.79 -4.79 19.75
N GLY A 322 -0.31 -5.82 20.46
CA GLY A 322 0.98 -6.44 20.19
C GLY A 322 1.09 -7.10 18.80
N LEU A 323 -0.01 -7.66 18.30
CA LEU A 323 -0.08 -8.18 16.93
C LEU A 323 0.07 -7.06 15.88
N PHE A 324 -0.66 -5.96 16.03
CA PHE A 324 -0.50 -4.79 15.14
C PHE A 324 0.88 -4.14 15.27
N HIS A 325 1.49 -4.14 16.46
CA HIS A 325 2.87 -3.67 16.63
C HIS A 325 3.85 -4.52 15.80
N SER A 326 3.62 -5.83 15.73
CA SER A 326 4.42 -6.74 14.93
C SER A 326 4.32 -6.44 13.43
N VAL A 327 3.13 -6.10 12.93
CA VAL A 327 2.91 -5.63 11.54
C VAL A 327 3.71 -4.35 11.28
N ASN A 328 3.68 -3.40 12.22
CA ASN A 328 4.42 -2.14 12.11
C ASN A 328 5.95 -2.36 12.06
N LEU A 329 6.48 -3.23 12.92
CA LEU A 329 7.90 -3.61 12.88
C LEU A 329 8.30 -4.20 11.53
N ARG A 330 7.45 -5.03 10.93
CA ARG A 330 7.69 -5.60 9.59
C ARG A 330 7.67 -4.52 8.51
N LEU A 331 6.68 -3.62 8.54
CA LEU A 331 6.61 -2.49 7.61
C LEU A 331 7.83 -1.57 7.71
N ARG A 332 8.31 -1.25 8.91
CA ARG A 332 9.54 -0.46 9.12
C ARG A 332 10.78 -1.17 8.56
N SER A 333 10.87 -2.49 8.72
CA SER A 333 11.96 -3.27 8.14
C SER A 333 11.90 -3.25 6.61
N LEU A 334 10.72 -3.46 6.04
CA LEU A 334 10.49 -3.47 4.60
C LEU A 334 10.79 -2.09 3.98
N GLU A 335 10.36 -0.99 4.61
CA GLU A 335 10.67 0.39 4.22
C GLU A 335 12.19 0.64 4.14
N LYS A 336 12.93 0.26 5.18
CA LYS A 336 14.40 0.44 5.22
C LYS A 336 15.12 -0.40 4.16
N ARG A 337 14.71 -1.66 3.99
CA ARG A 337 15.24 -2.56 2.96
C ARG A 337 14.97 -2.00 1.56
N MET A 338 13.74 -1.51 1.31
CA MET A 338 13.36 -0.89 0.05
C MET A 338 14.21 0.34 -0.26
N GLN A 339 14.45 1.22 0.72
CA GLN A 339 15.32 2.38 0.54
C GLN A 339 16.77 1.99 0.19
N ASN A 340 17.29 0.93 0.83
CA ASN A 340 18.63 0.41 0.52
C ASN A 340 18.72 -0.13 -0.92
N ILE A 341 17.69 -0.86 -1.38
CA ILE A 341 17.63 -1.39 -2.75
C ILE A 341 17.47 -0.28 -3.79
N ILE A 342 16.70 0.78 -3.50
CA ILE A 342 16.64 1.98 -4.34
C ILE A 342 18.05 2.59 -4.51
N ASN A 343 18.75 2.80 -3.40
CA ASN A 343 20.09 3.41 -3.43
C ASN A 343 21.09 2.53 -4.21
N LEU A 344 21.06 1.21 -3.98
CA LEU A 344 21.88 0.26 -4.73
C LEU A 344 21.56 0.32 -6.23
N SER A 345 20.29 0.33 -6.60
CA SER A 345 19.83 0.40 -8.00
C SER A 345 20.37 1.64 -8.71
N PHE A 346 20.31 2.82 -8.07
CA PHE A 346 20.88 4.05 -8.62
C PHE A 346 22.40 3.98 -8.76
N ASN A 347 23.10 3.42 -7.78
CA ASN A 347 24.56 3.25 -7.85
C ASN A 347 24.97 2.31 -8.99
N LEU A 348 24.20 1.23 -9.24
CA LEU A 348 24.45 0.30 -10.34
C LEU A 348 24.25 0.96 -11.71
N VAL A 349 23.19 1.75 -11.89
CA VAL A 349 22.96 2.52 -13.12
C VAL A 349 24.07 3.55 -13.33
N THR A 350 24.43 4.31 -12.30
CA THR A 350 25.51 5.30 -12.38
C THR A 350 26.85 4.65 -12.74
N GLN A 351 27.13 3.46 -12.19
CA GLN A 351 28.32 2.70 -12.52
C GLN A 351 28.30 2.20 -13.98
N GLN A 352 27.14 1.77 -14.48
CA GLN A 352 26.97 1.38 -15.87
C GLN A 352 27.22 2.55 -16.82
N ASP A 353 26.60 3.70 -16.56
CA ASP A 353 26.74 4.90 -17.40
C ASP A 353 28.20 5.36 -17.42
N SER A 354 28.87 5.34 -16.26
CA SER A 354 30.30 5.66 -16.16
C SER A 354 31.17 4.73 -17.01
N ARG A 355 30.82 3.43 -17.08
CA ARG A 355 31.55 2.47 -17.92
C ARG A 355 31.28 2.65 -19.41
N VAL A 356 30.05 2.98 -19.79
CA VAL A 356 29.71 3.32 -21.17
C VAL A 356 30.49 4.56 -21.59
N MET A 357 30.51 5.61 -20.76
CA MET A 357 31.31 6.81 -21.00
C MET A 357 32.83 6.52 -21.09
N GLN A 358 33.35 5.61 -20.28
CA GLN A 358 34.75 5.18 -20.39
C GLN A 358 35.05 4.49 -21.72
N ARG A 359 34.18 3.60 -22.17
CA ARG A 359 34.32 2.92 -23.48
C ARG A 359 34.20 3.90 -24.65
N ASP A 360 33.31 4.87 -24.55
CA ASP A 360 33.18 5.94 -25.55
C ASP A 360 34.44 6.81 -25.58
N SER A 361 35.00 7.13 -24.40
CA SER A 361 36.28 7.86 -24.28
C SER A 361 37.44 7.07 -24.92
N ASP A 362 37.51 5.77 -24.69
CA ASP A 362 38.55 4.93 -25.29
C ASP A 362 38.38 4.80 -26.79
N SER A 363 37.15 4.64 -27.28
CA SER A 363 36.85 4.66 -28.72
C SER A 363 37.23 6.00 -29.36
N MET A 364 36.97 7.11 -28.68
CA MET A 364 37.35 8.45 -29.12
C MET A 364 38.88 8.60 -29.20
N LYS A 365 39.63 8.04 -28.25
CA LYS A 365 41.11 8.00 -28.33
C LYS A 365 41.58 7.20 -29.54
N THR A 366 40.94 6.07 -29.86
CA THR A 366 41.29 5.26 -31.04
C THR A 366 41.02 6.01 -32.34
N ILE A 367 39.87 6.69 -32.46
CA ILE A 367 39.56 7.52 -33.63
C ILE A 367 40.59 8.64 -33.77
N ALA A 368 40.89 9.35 -32.67
CA ALA A 368 41.90 10.40 -32.65
C ALA A 368 43.27 9.84 -33.11
N ALA A 369 43.67 8.68 -32.62
CA ALA A 369 44.92 8.02 -33.05
C ALA A 369 44.91 7.72 -34.56
N MET A 370 43.83 7.17 -35.12
CA MET A 370 43.71 6.94 -36.57
C MET A 370 43.83 8.24 -37.36
N THR A 371 43.20 9.33 -36.91
CA THR A 371 43.31 10.64 -37.58
C THR A 371 44.73 11.21 -37.54
N LEU A 372 45.47 11.01 -36.43
CA LEU A 372 46.87 11.44 -36.32
C LEU A 372 47.79 10.70 -37.30
N PHE A 373 47.46 9.45 -37.67
CA PHE A 373 48.18 8.70 -38.71
C PHE A 373 47.77 9.12 -40.12
N PHE A 374 46.47 9.17 -40.42
CA PHE A 374 46.00 9.40 -41.78
C PHE A 374 46.13 10.85 -42.25
N LEU A 375 46.02 11.84 -41.36
CA LEU A 375 45.99 13.25 -41.75
C LEU A 375 47.34 13.72 -42.35
N PRO A 376 48.51 13.43 -41.76
CA PRO A 376 49.80 13.75 -42.36
C PRO A 376 50.05 13.01 -43.68
N ILE A 377 49.73 11.71 -43.74
CA ILE A 377 49.95 10.85 -44.91
C ILE A 377 49.06 11.28 -46.08
N SER A 378 47.78 11.57 -45.82
CA SER A 378 46.86 12.04 -46.87
C SER A 378 47.23 13.42 -47.38
N THR A 379 47.70 14.32 -46.50
CA THR A 379 48.16 15.65 -46.90
C THR A 379 49.39 15.56 -47.82
N THR A 380 50.39 14.75 -47.47
CA THR A 380 51.56 14.53 -48.34
C THR A 380 51.17 13.84 -49.65
N ALA A 381 50.30 12.82 -49.60
CA ALA A 381 49.80 12.16 -50.80
C ALA A 381 49.03 13.11 -51.74
N THR A 382 48.26 14.06 -51.18
CA THR A 382 47.51 15.06 -51.97
C THR A 382 48.45 16.05 -52.63
N ILE A 383 49.47 16.53 -51.90
CA ILE A 383 50.46 17.49 -52.42
C ILE A 383 51.28 16.88 -53.56
N PHE A 384 51.71 15.61 -53.42
CA PHE A 384 52.63 14.99 -54.36
C PHE A 384 51.97 14.05 -55.39
N GLY A 385 50.71 13.66 -55.19
CA GLY A 385 50.06 12.59 -55.96
C GLY A 385 49.98 12.84 -57.46
N SER A 386 49.74 14.08 -57.90
CA SER A 386 49.68 14.43 -59.32
C SER A 386 51.05 14.55 -60.00
N GLN A 387 52.13 14.72 -59.23
CA GLN A 387 53.48 14.95 -59.75
C GLN A 387 54.26 13.64 -59.96
N PHE A 388 53.81 12.53 -59.36
CA PHE A 388 54.55 11.26 -59.40
C PHE A 388 54.09 10.28 -60.48
N PHE A 389 52.90 10.46 -61.06
CA PHE A 389 52.36 9.57 -62.09
C PHE A 389 52.24 10.29 -63.42
N SER A 390 52.83 9.70 -64.46
CA SER A 390 52.73 10.19 -65.84
C SER A 390 52.20 9.08 -66.75
N PHE A 391 51.29 9.43 -67.67
CA PHE A 391 50.71 8.51 -68.65
C PHE A 391 51.47 8.64 -69.98
N ASP A 392 51.99 7.52 -70.48
CA ASP A 392 52.69 7.48 -71.76
C ASP A 392 51.68 7.28 -72.90
N SER A 393 51.62 8.22 -73.84
CA SER A 393 50.57 8.32 -74.88
C SER A 393 50.63 7.22 -75.94
N THR A 394 51.69 6.43 -75.97
CA THR A 394 51.95 5.42 -77.01
C THR A 394 51.84 3.96 -76.56
N GLY A 395 51.62 3.66 -75.26
CA GLY A 395 51.66 2.27 -74.77
C GLY A 395 50.74 1.90 -73.61
N GLY A 396 49.94 2.81 -73.07
CA GLY A 396 48.98 2.50 -72.00
C GLY A 396 49.61 2.09 -70.66
N HIS A 397 50.92 2.23 -70.49
CA HIS A 397 51.63 1.91 -69.24
C HIS A 397 51.79 3.15 -68.35
N ILE A 398 51.50 3.00 -67.05
CA ILE A 398 51.69 4.04 -66.04
C ILE A 398 53.17 4.09 -65.65
N ARG A 399 53.81 5.26 -65.81
CA ARG A 399 55.22 5.47 -65.42
C ARG A 399 55.29 6.21 -64.07
N VAL A 400 55.91 5.56 -63.09
CA VAL A 400 56.15 6.12 -61.74
C VAL A 400 57.46 6.90 -61.74
N SER A 401 57.46 8.11 -61.19
CA SER A 401 58.65 8.95 -61.05
C SER A 401 59.74 8.29 -60.20
N THR A 402 61.01 8.45 -60.59
CA THR A 402 62.18 7.98 -59.81
C THR A 402 62.31 8.66 -58.45
N THR A 403 61.65 9.82 -58.26
CA THR A 403 61.63 10.57 -56.99
C THR A 403 60.54 10.14 -56.01
N PHE A 404 59.77 9.08 -56.31
CA PHE A 404 58.71 8.58 -55.42
C PHE A 404 59.17 8.30 -53.98
N TRP A 405 60.46 8.01 -53.77
CA TRP A 405 61.04 7.82 -52.43
C TRP A 405 60.89 9.05 -51.50
N LEU A 406 60.83 10.28 -52.05
CA LEU A 406 60.61 11.51 -51.28
C LEU A 406 59.28 11.53 -50.51
N PHE A 407 58.25 10.84 -51.02
CA PHE A 407 56.98 10.67 -50.31
C PHE A 407 57.20 10.06 -48.92
N TRP A 408 57.94 8.95 -48.85
CA TRP A 408 58.20 8.25 -47.60
C TRP A 408 59.11 9.05 -46.66
N VAL A 409 60.12 9.74 -47.22
CA VAL A 409 61.06 10.58 -46.46
C VAL A 409 60.37 11.76 -45.77
N ILE A 410 59.29 12.31 -46.34
CA ILE A 410 58.56 13.43 -45.73
C ILE A 410 57.41 12.93 -44.86
N SER A 411 56.68 11.93 -45.33
CA SER A 411 55.46 11.44 -44.67
C SER A 411 55.75 10.74 -43.34
N ILE A 412 56.80 9.93 -43.25
CA ILE A 412 57.13 9.19 -42.01
C ILE A 412 57.55 10.15 -40.89
N PRO A 413 58.50 11.10 -41.08
CA PRO A 413 58.90 12.02 -40.02
C PRO A 413 57.78 12.96 -39.59
N LEU A 414 56.95 13.44 -40.53
CA LEU A 414 55.82 14.29 -40.20
C LEU A 414 54.82 13.56 -39.29
N THR A 415 54.47 12.32 -39.63
CA THR A 415 53.58 11.48 -38.82
C THR A 415 54.19 11.17 -37.45
N ALA A 416 55.49 10.84 -37.42
CA ALA A 416 56.20 10.58 -36.16
C ALA A 416 56.23 11.82 -35.25
N THR A 417 56.43 13.02 -35.82
CA THR A 417 56.48 14.28 -35.06
C THR A 417 55.13 14.58 -34.41
N VAL A 418 54.04 14.44 -35.16
CA VAL A 418 52.67 14.65 -34.68
C VAL A 418 52.32 13.61 -33.60
N ALA A 419 52.69 12.34 -33.78
CA ALA A 419 52.46 11.29 -32.80
C ALA A 419 53.26 11.50 -31.49
N ILE A 420 54.53 11.90 -31.59
CA ILE A 420 55.40 12.21 -30.43
C ILE A 420 54.82 13.39 -29.64
N LEU A 421 54.39 14.45 -30.32
CA LEU A 421 53.76 15.62 -29.69
C LEU A 421 52.50 15.22 -28.89
N TRP A 422 51.64 14.38 -29.48
CA TRP A 422 50.45 13.88 -28.80
C TRP A 422 50.77 13.02 -27.58
N TYR A 423 51.74 12.10 -27.70
CA TYR A 423 52.16 11.24 -26.59
C TYR A 423 52.73 12.06 -25.42
N LEU A 424 53.58 13.05 -25.71
CA LEU A 424 54.13 13.96 -24.70
C LEU A 424 53.06 14.83 -24.03
N TYR A 425 52.02 15.24 -24.77
CA TYR A 425 50.91 16.01 -24.23
C TYR A 425 50.05 15.17 -23.28
N ASN A 426 49.62 13.98 -23.70
CA ASN A 426 48.83 13.08 -22.86
C ASN A 426 49.59 12.63 -21.61
N GLY A 427 50.89 12.30 -21.73
CA GLY A 427 51.73 11.93 -20.60
C GLY A 427 51.90 13.06 -19.57
N ARG A 428 51.91 14.33 -19.99
CA ARG A 428 51.95 15.49 -19.08
C ARG A 428 50.60 15.77 -18.40
N SER A 429 49.48 15.48 -19.08
CA SER A 429 48.14 15.68 -18.51
C SER A 429 47.85 14.66 -17.39
N VAL A 430 48.20 13.38 -17.59
CA VAL A 430 48.03 12.33 -16.56
C VAL A 430 48.88 12.60 -15.31
N ARG A 431 50.07 13.20 -15.48
CA ARG A 431 50.96 13.54 -14.36
C ARG A 431 50.50 14.77 -13.57
N ARG A 432 49.63 15.61 -14.13
CA ARG A 432 49.04 16.79 -13.47
C ARG A 432 47.73 16.47 -12.73
N SER A 433 46.99 15.44 -13.12
CA SER A 433 45.76 15.00 -12.45
C SER A 433 45.99 14.13 -11.20
N ASN A 434 47.24 13.84 -10.86
CA ASN A 434 47.61 13.09 -9.66
C ASN A 434 48.49 13.94 -8.71
N PRO A 435 48.01 15.07 -8.15
CA PRO A 435 48.72 15.75 -7.08
C PRO A 435 48.29 15.13 -5.73
N GLY A 436 49.10 14.22 -5.20
CA GLY A 436 49.16 13.94 -3.77
C GLY A 436 48.19 12.89 -3.22
N HIS A 437 48.76 11.75 -2.84
CA HIS A 437 48.42 11.10 -1.58
C HIS A 437 48.72 12.02 -0.39
#